data_AF-A0A1H8IM45-F1
#
_entry.id   AF-A0A1H8IM45-F1
#
_cell.length_a   1.000
_cell.length_b   1.000
_cell.length_c   1.000
_cell.angle_alpha   90.00
_cell.angle_beta   90.00
_cell.angle_gamma   90.00
#
_symmetry.space_group_name_H-M   'P 1'
#
loop_
_entity.id
_entity.type
_entity.pdbx_description
1 polymer ?
#
loop_
_entity_poly.entity_id
_entity_poly.type
_entity_poly.pdbx_seq_one_letter_code
_entity_poly.pdbx_strand_id
1 'polypeptide(L)'
;DGIKVRYRADEKKVGGVAQANDEITLQILDSEDVLIYEFFGSLDIDAKDDYNNSLYLPDVVASFTDELEVSVGVTGANATVATTSDAYGYDTGGQEKWSKSNTLVCFDEGGTGYVTEDYSLARVKLENTPFEYEYISSGGSQSAALLGQLAQLAHDTNRQLRFDVSGNLTVDAAVTFVEQLNFGASLSAHLLHAYWSPIKSDDPTGVNPKGYFGVATLNIAYGCGRNAQRNARGFAPKNYPIAGRNWPIRRARMSQETNPSRQERNALAKAKINPVLWDQFSGGGRYVFTDSLTSALVVSSLKKLIAVADMSAEIDDNVTRYGKDVLQLPMDIALSRLRNFLTELFEGAEASGWLIPSNEPEMEGRGWRFDIRPNAQRPYDRIDCSYWLRYDGTVRQIFVTQTLSR
;
A
#
# COMPACT_ATOMS: atom_id res chain seq x y z
N ASP A 1 14.36 -3.73 -26.88
CA ASP A 1 14.15 -2.82 -25.75
C ASP A 1 15.05 -1.62 -25.91
N GLY A 2 14.62 -0.46 -25.39
CA GLY A 2 15.32 0.82 -25.53
C GLY A 2 14.66 1.82 -26.49
N ILE A 3 15.15 3.05 -26.44
CA ILE A 3 14.63 4.21 -27.19
C ILE A 3 15.66 4.73 -28.20
N LYS A 4 15.20 5.46 -29.21
CA LYS A 4 16.07 6.26 -30.08
C LYS A 4 15.69 7.72 -29.94
N VAL A 5 16.70 8.59 -29.96
CA VAL A 5 16.49 10.03 -29.91
C VAL A 5 16.81 10.57 -31.29
N ARG A 6 15.94 11.42 -31.84
CA ARG A 6 16.30 12.23 -33.01
C ARG A 6 15.94 13.69 -32.79
N TYR A 7 16.72 14.58 -33.36
CA TYR A 7 16.47 16.00 -33.27
C TYR A 7 16.74 16.71 -34.60
N ARG A 8 16.11 17.88 -34.74
CA ARG A 8 16.32 18.81 -35.85
C ARG A 8 16.26 20.25 -35.37
N ALA A 9 16.85 21.14 -36.15
CA ALA A 9 16.73 22.58 -36.00
C ALA A 9 16.30 23.20 -37.34
N ASP A 10 15.36 24.14 -37.29
CA ASP A 10 14.94 24.86 -38.48
C ASP A 10 16.01 25.85 -38.97
N GLU A 11 15.92 26.23 -40.24
CA GLU A 11 16.83 27.23 -40.81
C GLU A 11 16.60 28.61 -40.18
N LYS A 12 17.59 29.10 -39.44
CA LYS A 12 17.62 30.45 -38.88
C LYS A 12 18.43 31.36 -39.82
N LYS A 13 17.79 32.38 -40.41
CA LYS A 13 18.44 33.35 -41.30
C LYS A 13 18.35 34.77 -40.73
N VAL A 14 19.48 35.43 -40.57
CA VAL A 14 19.56 36.84 -40.16
C VAL A 14 20.21 37.63 -41.28
N GLY A 15 19.49 38.59 -41.85
CA GLY A 15 19.97 39.36 -43.01
C GLY A 15 20.23 38.52 -44.26
N GLY A 16 19.55 37.37 -44.41
CA GLY A 16 19.71 36.45 -45.53
C GLY A 16 20.86 35.44 -45.40
N VAL A 17 21.64 35.49 -44.31
CA VAL A 17 22.73 34.55 -44.03
C VAL A 17 22.27 33.52 -43.00
N ALA A 18 22.54 32.24 -43.26
CA ALA A 18 22.25 31.15 -42.33
C ALA A 18 23.07 31.29 -41.05
N GLN A 19 22.43 31.07 -39.91
CA GLN A 19 23.01 31.16 -38.56
C GLN A 19 22.73 29.85 -37.81
N ALA A 20 23.58 29.55 -36.83
CA ALA A 20 23.33 28.44 -35.92
C ALA A 20 22.00 28.66 -35.17
N ASN A 21 21.28 27.58 -34.90
CA ASN A 21 19.98 27.63 -34.25
C ASN A 21 20.02 26.87 -32.91
N ASP A 22 19.60 27.55 -31.86
CA ASP A 22 19.45 27.04 -30.50
C ASP A 22 18.08 26.38 -30.29
N GLU A 23 17.07 26.70 -31.09
CA GLU A 23 15.75 26.07 -31.03
C GLU A 23 15.70 24.77 -31.84
N ILE A 24 15.27 23.68 -31.19
CA ILE A 24 15.21 22.36 -31.78
C ILE A 24 13.86 21.68 -31.55
N THR A 25 13.51 20.80 -32.47
CA THR A 25 12.48 19.77 -32.25
C THR A 25 13.18 18.47 -31.87
N LEU A 26 12.86 17.93 -30.70
CA LEU A 26 13.35 16.66 -30.18
C LEU A 26 12.24 15.61 -30.27
N GLN A 27 12.56 14.44 -30.80
CA GLN A 27 11.65 13.30 -30.82
C GLN A 27 12.28 12.08 -30.15
N ILE A 28 11.47 11.42 -29.33
CA ILE A 28 11.79 10.14 -28.70
C ILE A 28 10.99 9.06 -29.42
N LEU A 29 11.70 8.06 -29.93
CA LEU A 29 11.17 6.94 -30.69
C LEU A 29 11.40 5.64 -29.91
N ASP A 30 10.54 4.64 -30.12
CA ASP A 30 10.82 3.28 -29.66
C ASP A 30 11.92 2.60 -30.51
N SER A 31 12.24 1.35 -30.19
CA SER A 31 13.24 0.58 -30.94
C SER A 31 12.84 0.30 -32.41
N GLU A 32 11.56 0.42 -32.75
CA GLU A 32 10.97 0.17 -34.08
C GLU A 32 10.67 1.48 -34.85
N ASP A 33 11.15 2.62 -34.36
CA ASP A 33 10.96 3.95 -34.96
C ASP A 33 9.54 4.52 -34.87
N VAL A 34 8.72 4.01 -33.95
CA VAL A 34 7.42 4.60 -33.61
C VAL A 34 7.64 5.80 -32.69
N LEU A 35 7.02 6.92 -33.04
CA LEU A 35 7.06 8.14 -32.23
C LEU A 35 6.35 7.94 -30.89
N ILE A 36 7.08 8.18 -29.80
CA ILE A 36 6.55 8.17 -28.43
C ILE A 36 6.26 9.61 -27.99
N TYR A 37 7.27 10.49 -28.10
CA TYR A 37 7.18 11.88 -27.69
C TYR A 37 7.82 12.82 -28.71
N GLU A 38 7.28 14.03 -28.79
CA GLU A 38 7.84 15.16 -29.55
C GLU A 38 7.82 16.40 -28.67
N PHE A 39 8.94 17.11 -28.64
CA PHE A 39 9.12 18.34 -27.87
C PHE A 39 9.74 19.41 -28.75
N PHE A 40 9.33 20.65 -28.54
CA PHE A 40 9.97 21.83 -29.11
C PHE A 40 10.54 22.69 -27.98
N GLY A 41 11.81 23.06 -28.07
CA GLY A 41 12.48 23.85 -27.04
C GLY A 41 13.84 24.36 -27.50
N SER A 42 14.47 25.17 -26.67
CA SER A 42 15.79 25.74 -26.91
C SER A 42 16.87 24.99 -26.13
N LEU A 43 18.07 24.94 -26.71
CA LEU A 43 19.29 24.47 -26.08
C LEU A 43 19.91 25.52 -25.14
N ASP A 44 19.45 26.78 -25.21
CA ASP A 44 19.85 27.86 -24.31
C ASP A 44 19.04 27.83 -23.00
N ILE A 45 19.75 27.90 -21.87
CA ILE A 45 19.20 27.82 -20.51
C ILE A 45 18.38 29.06 -20.15
N ASP A 46 18.70 30.21 -20.74
CA ASP A 46 18.01 31.48 -20.47
C ASP A 46 16.85 31.73 -21.44
N ALA A 47 16.57 30.80 -22.36
CA ALA A 47 15.52 30.94 -23.36
C ALA A 47 14.12 30.96 -22.74
N LYS A 48 13.25 31.83 -23.27
CA LYS A 48 11.87 31.97 -22.81
C LYS A 48 10.88 32.01 -23.96
N ASP A 49 9.67 31.53 -23.70
CA ASP A 49 8.54 31.62 -24.63
C ASP A 49 7.86 33.01 -24.61
N ASP A 50 6.86 33.20 -25.47
CA ASP A 50 6.06 34.43 -25.56
C ASP A 50 5.28 34.78 -24.28
N TYR A 51 5.13 33.82 -23.36
CA TYR A 51 4.47 33.96 -22.07
C TYR A 51 5.47 34.09 -20.91
N ASN A 52 6.77 34.22 -21.20
CA ASN A 52 7.88 34.33 -20.24
C ASN A 52 8.07 33.08 -19.36
N ASN A 53 7.63 31.90 -19.83
CA ASN A 53 8.01 30.60 -19.28
C ASN A 53 9.35 30.13 -19.87
N SER A 54 10.00 29.17 -19.20
CA SER A 54 11.25 28.58 -19.71
C SER A 54 10.98 27.84 -21.02
N LEU A 55 11.77 28.15 -22.05
CA LEU A 55 11.82 27.40 -23.31
C LEU A 55 13.00 26.41 -23.31
N TYR A 56 13.79 26.37 -22.24
CA TYR A 56 14.92 25.45 -22.14
C TYR A 56 14.44 24.00 -22.22
N LEU A 57 14.99 23.23 -23.17
CA LEU A 57 14.46 21.92 -23.55
C LEU A 57 14.32 20.93 -22.38
N PRO A 58 15.27 20.81 -21.44
CA PRO A 58 15.08 20.03 -20.22
C PRO A 58 13.87 20.45 -19.39
N ASP A 59 13.64 21.75 -19.21
CA ASP A 59 12.48 22.25 -18.45
C ASP A 59 11.18 21.96 -19.19
N VAL A 60 11.17 22.11 -20.52
CA VAL A 60 10.03 21.77 -21.37
C VAL A 60 9.71 20.28 -21.21
N VAL A 61 10.68 19.39 -21.38
CA VAL A 61 10.46 17.93 -21.24
C VAL A 61 9.93 17.59 -19.85
N ALA A 62 10.55 18.12 -18.80
CA ALA A 62 10.13 17.89 -17.41
C ALA A 62 8.72 18.42 -17.11
N SER A 63 8.26 19.45 -17.83
CA SER A 63 6.88 19.96 -17.69
C SER A 63 5.83 19.07 -18.37
N PHE A 64 6.24 18.25 -19.34
CA PHE A 64 5.35 17.38 -20.11
C PHE A 64 5.31 15.94 -19.58
N THR A 65 6.42 15.40 -19.09
CA THR A 65 6.49 14.01 -18.62
C THR A 65 7.52 13.80 -17.51
N ASP A 66 7.18 12.93 -16.57
CA ASP A 66 8.08 12.44 -15.51
C ASP A 66 8.83 11.15 -15.95
N GLU A 67 8.53 10.61 -17.12
CA GLU A 67 9.10 9.34 -17.60
C GLU A 67 10.52 9.48 -18.18
N LEU A 68 10.91 10.70 -18.54
CA LEU A 68 12.14 10.99 -19.29
C LEU A 68 12.83 12.23 -18.72
N GLU A 69 14.14 12.13 -18.50
CA GLU A 69 14.99 13.27 -18.19
C GLU A 69 15.92 13.53 -19.38
N VAL A 70 15.91 14.77 -19.88
CA VAL A 70 16.79 15.21 -20.98
C VAL A 70 17.77 16.22 -20.43
N SER A 71 19.04 16.09 -20.81
CA SER A 71 20.08 17.06 -20.47
C SER A 71 20.78 17.56 -21.73
N VAL A 72 21.16 18.83 -21.74
CA VAL A 72 21.97 19.43 -22.80
C VAL A 72 23.44 19.37 -22.37
N GLY A 73 24.25 18.59 -23.10
CA GLY A 73 25.65 18.33 -22.72
C GLY A 73 26.62 19.49 -22.94
N VAL A 74 26.18 20.60 -23.55
CA VAL A 74 26.98 21.79 -23.86
C VAL A 74 26.23 23.01 -23.35
N THR A 75 26.93 23.96 -22.71
CA THR A 75 26.32 25.15 -22.11
C THR A 75 26.77 26.45 -22.78
N GLY A 76 25.98 27.51 -22.59
CA GLY A 76 26.27 28.86 -23.09
C GLY A 76 26.13 28.97 -24.61
N ALA A 77 26.81 29.95 -25.21
CA ALA A 77 26.69 30.28 -26.64
C ALA A 77 27.05 29.14 -27.62
N ASN A 78 27.64 28.03 -27.12
CA ASN A 78 27.96 26.85 -27.91
C ASN A 78 26.80 25.83 -27.97
N ALA A 79 25.74 26.02 -27.17
CA ALA A 79 24.55 25.18 -27.18
C ALA A 79 23.68 25.51 -28.40
N THR A 80 24.19 25.26 -29.60
CA THR A 80 23.51 25.55 -30.87
C THR A 80 23.75 24.45 -31.88
N VAL A 81 22.81 24.29 -32.81
CA VAL A 81 22.96 23.44 -33.99
C VAL A 81 23.61 24.26 -35.10
N ALA A 82 24.84 23.89 -35.45
CA ALA A 82 25.59 24.55 -36.53
C ALA A 82 24.89 24.39 -37.89
N THR A 83 25.04 25.39 -38.76
CA THR A 83 24.45 25.39 -40.12
C THR A 83 24.93 24.24 -41.01
N THR A 84 26.06 23.63 -40.67
CA THR A 84 26.65 22.48 -41.38
C THR A 84 26.22 21.13 -40.78
N SER A 85 25.37 21.11 -39.75
CA SER A 85 24.92 19.90 -39.09
C SER A 85 23.92 19.10 -39.95
N ASP A 86 23.95 17.78 -39.82
CA ASP A 86 22.94 16.88 -40.40
C ASP A 86 21.57 16.97 -39.71
N ALA A 87 21.44 17.82 -38.69
CA ALA A 87 20.16 18.15 -38.05
C ALA A 87 19.61 19.52 -38.50
N TYR A 88 20.31 20.28 -39.35
CA TYR A 88 19.95 21.67 -39.66
C TYR A 88 19.24 21.80 -41.00
N GLY A 89 18.02 22.34 -40.98
CA GLY A 89 17.27 22.72 -42.17
C GLY A 89 16.75 21.54 -43.00
N TYR A 90 16.73 21.73 -44.32
CA TYR A 90 16.13 20.79 -45.27
C TYR A 90 17.20 20.15 -46.18
N ASP A 91 16.93 18.93 -46.63
CA ASP A 91 17.74 18.24 -47.64
C ASP A 91 17.47 18.76 -49.05
N THR A 92 18.18 18.21 -50.05
CA THR A 92 18.04 18.61 -51.45
C THR A 92 16.68 18.24 -52.06
N GLY A 93 15.91 17.36 -51.40
CA GLY A 93 14.54 16.99 -51.76
C GLY A 93 13.47 17.83 -51.03
N GLY A 94 13.87 18.78 -50.19
CA GLY A 94 12.96 19.60 -49.39
C GLY A 94 12.39 18.86 -48.17
N GLN A 95 12.97 17.72 -47.79
CA GLN A 95 12.61 17.01 -46.56
C GLN A 95 13.44 17.53 -45.38
N GLU A 96 12.85 17.48 -44.20
CA GLU A 96 13.48 17.93 -42.97
C GLU A 96 14.66 17.02 -42.61
N LYS A 97 15.80 17.62 -42.27
CA LYS A 97 16.97 16.86 -41.81
C LYS A 97 16.84 16.50 -40.34
N TRP A 98 17.05 15.22 -40.03
CA TRP A 98 17.00 14.70 -38.67
C TRP A 98 18.30 13.98 -38.34
N SER A 99 18.96 14.37 -37.25
CA SER A 99 20.04 13.58 -36.67
C SER A 99 19.45 12.60 -35.67
N LYS A 100 19.84 11.32 -35.77
CA LYS A 100 19.23 10.22 -35.01
C LYS A 100 20.30 9.38 -34.32
N SER A 101 20.05 9.00 -33.07
CA SER A 101 20.91 8.11 -32.29
C SER A 101 20.71 6.65 -32.70
N ASN A 102 21.68 5.82 -32.31
CA ASN A 102 21.44 4.37 -32.19
C ASN A 102 20.41 4.08 -31.08
N THR A 103 19.92 2.84 -31.00
CA THR A 103 19.07 2.41 -29.89
C THR A 103 19.83 2.52 -28.58
N LEU A 104 19.30 3.33 -27.67
CA LEU A 104 19.78 3.56 -26.32
C LEU A 104 19.07 2.59 -25.38
N VAL A 105 19.84 1.75 -24.71
CA VAL A 105 19.34 0.95 -23.58
C VAL A 105 19.57 1.80 -22.32
N CYS A 106 18.51 2.43 -21.84
CA CYS A 106 18.59 3.45 -20.81
C CYS A 106 18.70 2.89 -19.37
N PHE A 107 18.39 1.62 -19.17
CA PHE A 107 18.52 0.95 -17.87
C PHE A 107 18.78 -0.54 -18.03
N ASP A 108 19.31 -1.14 -16.97
CA ASP A 108 19.36 -2.59 -16.77
C ASP A 108 18.30 -2.93 -15.71
N GLU A 109 17.38 -3.84 -16.02
CA GLU A 109 16.33 -4.30 -15.08
C GLU A 109 16.93 -5.00 -13.86
N GLY A 110 18.20 -5.43 -13.93
CA GLY A 110 18.87 -6.17 -12.89
C GLY A 110 18.38 -7.61 -12.78
N GLY A 111 18.83 -8.30 -11.74
CA GLY A 111 18.45 -9.69 -11.49
C GLY A 111 17.19 -9.84 -10.64
N THR A 112 16.60 -11.03 -10.64
CA THR A 112 15.44 -11.39 -9.80
C THR A 112 15.84 -11.88 -8.39
N GLY A 113 17.12 -11.79 -8.03
CA GLY A 113 17.66 -12.27 -6.77
C GLY A 113 17.78 -11.14 -5.75
N TYR A 114 16.80 -11.02 -4.86
CA TYR A 114 16.83 -10.02 -3.80
C TYR A 114 17.59 -10.52 -2.56
N VAL A 115 18.48 -9.68 -2.04
CA VAL A 115 19.22 -9.92 -0.80
C VAL A 115 18.60 -9.17 0.38
N THR A 116 19.07 -9.44 1.60
CA THR A 116 18.53 -8.84 2.83
C THR A 116 18.56 -7.30 2.82
N GLU A 117 19.58 -6.71 2.19
CA GLU A 117 19.72 -5.27 2.07
C GLU A 117 18.63 -4.64 1.17
N ASP A 118 18.22 -5.32 0.11
CA ASP A 118 17.11 -4.85 -0.73
C ASP A 118 15.81 -4.76 0.07
N TYR A 119 15.56 -5.75 0.92
CA TYR A 119 14.36 -5.78 1.78
C TYR A 119 14.39 -4.67 2.84
N SER A 120 15.56 -4.36 3.43
CA SER A 120 15.66 -3.27 4.40
C SER A 120 15.51 -1.90 3.73
N LEU A 121 16.08 -1.71 2.53
CA LEU A 121 15.90 -0.48 1.75
C LEU A 121 14.43 -0.27 1.36
N ALA A 122 13.74 -1.32 0.90
CA ALA A 122 12.32 -1.26 0.60
C ALA A 122 11.49 -0.87 1.84
N ARG A 123 11.82 -1.44 3.01
CA ARG A 123 11.18 -1.08 4.28
C ARG A 123 11.35 0.41 4.59
N VAL A 124 12.57 0.92 4.54
CA VAL A 124 12.89 2.33 4.85
C VAL A 124 12.17 3.28 3.89
N LYS A 125 12.05 2.93 2.61
CA LYS A 125 11.28 3.72 1.63
C LYS A 125 9.79 3.76 1.96
N LEU A 126 9.21 2.62 2.38
CA LEU A 126 7.81 2.55 2.80
C LEU A 126 7.55 3.24 4.14
N GLU A 127 8.53 3.25 5.04
CA GLU A 127 8.43 3.94 6.33
C GLU A 127 8.43 5.46 6.16
N ASN A 128 9.27 5.98 5.26
CA ASN A 128 9.47 7.42 5.02
C ASN A 128 8.64 7.99 3.86
N THR A 129 7.66 7.22 3.35
CA THR A 129 6.80 7.69 2.26
C THR A 129 5.90 8.84 2.73
N PRO A 130 5.64 9.86 1.89
CA PRO A 130 4.67 10.91 2.21
C PRO A 130 3.23 10.41 2.14
N PHE A 131 2.98 9.24 1.53
CA PHE A 131 1.64 8.70 1.34
C PHE A 131 1.13 7.97 2.58
N GLU A 132 -0.10 8.25 2.97
CA GLU A 132 -0.75 7.50 4.05
C GLU A 132 -1.25 6.15 3.53
N TYR A 133 -0.92 5.08 4.24
CA TYR A 133 -1.42 3.74 3.96
C TYR A 133 -1.84 3.06 5.26
N GLU A 134 -2.87 2.23 5.21
CA GLU A 134 -3.40 1.51 6.38
C GLU A 134 -2.87 0.07 6.45
N TYR A 135 -2.64 -0.53 5.28
CA TYR A 135 -2.34 -1.95 5.12
C TYR A 135 -1.03 -2.17 4.38
N ILE A 136 -0.33 -3.22 4.79
CA ILE A 136 0.88 -3.71 4.13
C ILE A 136 0.56 -5.07 3.53
N SER A 137 0.85 -5.23 2.24
CA SER A 137 0.68 -6.50 1.51
C SER A 137 2.05 -7.16 1.33
N SER A 138 2.17 -8.45 1.64
CA SER A 138 3.39 -9.20 1.33
C SER A 138 3.56 -9.55 -0.15
N GLY A 139 2.54 -9.28 -0.98
CA GLY A 139 2.56 -9.60 -2.42
C GLY A 139 2.67 -11.10 -2.71
N GLY A 140 2.26 -11.96 -1.77
CA GLY A 140 2.42 -13.42 -1.90
C GLY A 140 3.84 -13.93 -1.65
N SER A 141 4.77 -13.08 -1.20
CA SER A 141 6.13 -13.49 -0.90
C SER A 141 6.18 -14.51 0.24
N GLN A 142 7.01 -15.54 0.04
CA GLN A 142 7.29 -16.60 1.02
C GLN A 142 8.68 -16.44 1.67
N SER A 143 9.39 -15.35 1.35
CA SER A 143 10.70 -15.04 1.91
C SER A 143 10.54 -14.62 3.38
N ALA A 144 11.02 -15.44 4.31
CA ALA A 144 11.02 -15.13 5.73
C ALA A 144 11.76 -13.82 6.04
N ALA A 145 12.83 -13.51 5.28
CA ALA A 145 13.58 -12.27 5.43
C ALA A 145 12.74 -11.04 5.08
N LEU A 146 12.02 -11.07 3.95
CA LEU A 146 11.11 -9.97 3.58
C LEU A 146 9.94 -9.86 4.56
N LEU A 147 9.30 -10.97 4.92
CA LEU A 147 8.21 -10.97 5.88
C LEU A 147 8.64 -10.39 7.23
N GLY A 148 9.87 -10.68 7.68
CA GLY A 148 10.46 -10.08 8.88
C GLY A 148 10.60 -8.56 8.77
N GLN A 149 11.07 -8.03 7.63
CA GLN A 149 11.17 -6.58 7.39
C GLN A 149 9.79 -5.91 7.35
N LEU A 150 8.79 -6.54 6.74
CA LEU A 150 7.41 -6.02 6.71
C LEU A 150 6.72 -6.09 8.07
N ALA A 151 7.03 -7.10 8.90
CA ALA A 151 6.52 -7.20 10.26
C ALA A 151 7.13 -6.11 11.17
N GLN A 152 8.39 -5.76 10.94
CA GLN A 152 9.02 -4.61 11.58
C GLN A 152 8.37 -3.30 11.11
N LEU A 153 8.12 -3.13 9.81
CA LEU A 153 7.39 -1.97 9.28
C LEU A 153 6.02 -1.81 9.94
N ALA A 154 5.26 -2.91 10.05
CA ALA A 154 3.96 -2.93 10.71
C ALA A 154 4.04 -2.46 12.16
N HIS A 155 5.11 -2.82 12.88
CA HIS A 155 5.37 -2.34 14.24
C HIS A 155 5.65 -0.83 14.26
N ASP A 156 6.60 -0.37 13.44
CA ASP A 156 7.11 1.00 13.47
C ASP A 156 6.04 2.02 13.02
N THR A 157 5.15 1.60 12.12
CA THR A 157 4.14 2.47 11.50
C THR A 157 2.71 2.24 12.01
N ASN A 158 2.50 1.31 12.95
CA ASN A 158 1.18 0.90 13.44
C ASN A 158 0.23 0.44 12.31
N ARG A 159 0.78 -0.27 11.31
CA ARG A 159 0.04 -0.73 10.11
C ARG A 159 -0.14 -2.22 10.11
N GLN A 160 -1.21 -2.67 9.45
CA GLN A 160 -1.56 -4.09 9.45
C GLN A 160 -0.93 -4.81 8.27
N LEU A 161 -0.06 -5.79 8.56
CA LEU A 161 0.51 -6.68 7.56
C LEU A 161 -0.38 -7.89 7.36
N ARG A 162 -0.81 -8.11 6.12
CA ARG A 162 -1.43 -9.38 5.70
C ARG A 162 -0.48 -10.11 4.76
N PHE A 163 -0.26 -11.39 5.05
CA PHE A 163 0.65 -12.23 4.28
C PHE A 163 0.07 -13.61 3.99
N ASP A 164 0.54 -14.19 2.89
CA ASP A 164 0.10 -15.50 2.42
C ASP A 164 1.06 -16.59 2.87
N VAL A 165 0.48 -17.68 3.34
CA VAL A 165 1.09 -19.00 3.47
C VAL A 165 0.77 -19.77 2.20
N SER A 166 1.79 -20.37 1.59
CA SER A 166 1.64 -21.07 0.31
C SER A 166 0.53 -22.12 0.34
N GLY A 167 -0.40 -22.01 -0.60
CA GLY A 167 -1.52 -22.94 -0.76
C GLY A 167 -1.11 -24.37 -1.09
N ASN A 168 0.12 -24.58 -1.55
CA ASN A 168 0.66 -25.90 -1.86
C ASN A 168 1.14 -26.66 -0.62
N LEU A 169 1.24 -26.00 0.54
CA LEU A 169 1.66 -26.66 1.77
C LEU A 169 0.53 -27.52 2.33
N THR A 170 0.91 -28.65 2.94
CA THR A 170 0.02 -29.39 3.83
C THR A 170 -0.29 -28.56 5.07
N VAL A 171 -1.31 -28.94 5.84
CA VAL A 171 -1.67 -28.23 7.08
C VAL A 171 -0.48 -28.16 8.04
N ASP A 172 0.19 -29.28 8.29
CA ASP A 172 1.33 -29.32 9.21
C ASP A 172 2.49 -28.44 8.71
N ALA A 173 2.79 -28.46 7.41
CA ALA A 173 3.83 -27.63 6.84
C ALA A 173 3.48 -26.13 6.89
N ALA A 174 2.20 -25.77 6.70
CA ALA A 174 1.72 -24.40 6.86
C ALA A 174 1.86 -23.91 8.31
N VAL A 175 1.54 -24.77 9.30
CA VAL A 175 1.75 -24.48 10.72
C VAL A 175 3.24 -24.27 11.02
N THR A 176 4.10 -25.20 10.58
CA THR A 176 5.56 -25.08 10.78
C THR A 176 6.11 -23.80 10.17
N PHE A 177 5.68 -23.42 8.97
CA PHE A 177 6.11 -22.18 8.33
C PHE A 177 5.77 -20.95 9.18
N VAL A 178 4.55 -20.83 9.70
CA VAL A 178 4.14 -19.68 10.52
C VAL A 178 4.83 -19.68 11.89
N GLU A 179 5.04 -20.85 12.48
CA GLU A 179 5.79 -20.98 13.74
C GLU A 179 7.25 -20.54 13.57
N GLN A 180 7.88 -20.85 12.43
CA GLN A 180 9.24 -20.41 12.10
C GLN A 180 9.38 -18.89 11.96
N LEU A 181 8.33 -18.19 11.52
CA LEU A 181 8.33 -16.72 11.47
C LEU A 181 8.32 -16.09 12.88
N ASN A 182 7.86 -16.83 13.90
CA ASN A 182 7.79 -16.41 15.29
C ASN A 182 7.08 -15.06 15.54
N PHE A 183 6.16 -14.67 14.64
CA PHE A 183 5.43 -13.40 14.73
C PHE A 183 4.50 -13.32 15.94
N GLY A 184 4.08 -14.46 16.50
CA GLY A 184 3.27 -14.50 17.70
C GLY A 184 3.96 -13.97 18.97
N ALA A 185 5.30 -13.92 18.97
CA ALA A 185 6.09 -13.35 20.06
C ALA A 185 6.28 -11.82 19.93
N SER A 186 5.91 -11.22 18.80
CA SER A 186 6.02 -9.77 18.60
C SER A 186 5.01 -9.00 19.47
N LEU A 187 5.42 -7.84 19.98
CA LEU A 187 4.54 -6.90 20.67
C LEU A 187 3.39 -6.40 19.75
N SER A 188 3.64 -6.35 18.44
CA SER A 188 2.67 -5.98 17.40
C SER A 188 2.02 -7.19 16.73
N ALA A 189 2.03 -8.39 17.33
CA ALA A 189 1.44 -9.60 16.73
C ALA A 189 -0.04 -9.47 16.32
N HIS A 190 -0.78 -8.53 16.93
CA HIS A 190 -2.16 -8.21 16.57
C HIS A 190 -2.30 -7.50 15.20
N LEU A 191 -1.22 -6.87 14.71
CA LEU A 191 -1.17 -6.22 13.39
C LEU A 191 -0.79 -7.19 12.26
N LEU A 192 -0.43 -8.44 12.57
CA LEU A 192 0.10 -9.41 11.61
C LEU A 192 -0.92 -10.51 11.34
N HIS A 193 -1.32 -10.74 10.10
CA HIS A 193 -2.39 -11.70 9.75
C HIS A 193 -1.93 -12.69 8.67
N ALA A 194 -1.95 -13.98 9.00
CA ALA A 194 -1.58 -15.06 8.10
C ALA A 194 -2.82 -15.63 7.38
N TYR A 195 -2.73 -15.82 6.07
CA TYR A 195 -3.78 -16.46 5.27
C TYR A 195 -3.25 -17.69 4.55
N TRP A 196 -4.03 -18.77 4.54
CA TRP A 196 -3.69 -19.98 3.79
C TRP A 196 -4.82 -20.36 2.85
N SER A 197 -4.51 -20.48 1.56
CA SER A 197 -5.48 -20.76 0.50
C SER A 197 -5.07 -21.98 -0.30
N PRO A 198 -5.50 -23.20 0.09
CA PRO A 198 -5.23 -24.43 -0.67
C PRO A 198 -6.17 -24.55 -1.89
N ILE A 199 -6.27 -23.47 -2.67
CA ILE A 199 -7.18 -23.33 -3.80
C ILE A 199 -6.36 -22.95 -5.03
N LYS A 200 -6.62 -23.64 -6.14
CA LYS A 200 -6.12 -23.28 -7.46
C LYS A 200 -7.18 -22.55 -8.26
N SER A 201 -6.75 -21.64 -9.14
CA SER A 201 -7.61 -21.01 -10.15
C SER A 201 -6.90 -20.96 -11.49
N ASP A 202 -7.64 -20.70 -12.57
CA ASP A 202 -7.03 -20.42 -13.87
C ASP A 202 -6.11 -19.20 -13.77
N ASP A 203 -5.02 -19.22 -14.53
CA ASP A 203 -4.15 -18.06 -14.75
C ASP A 203 -4.94 -17.00 -15.52
N PRO A 204 -5.05 -15.74 -15.03
CA PRO A 204 -5.75 -14.67 -15.74
C PRO A 204 -5.17 -14.40 -17.13
N THR A 205 -3.90 -14.69 -17.40
CA THR A 205 -3.29 -14.52 -18.73
C THR A 205 -3.65 -15.65 -19.70
N GLY A 206 -4.16 -16.78 -19.19
CA GLY A 206 -4.43 -17.98 -19.97
C GLY A 206 -3.17 -18.71 -20.46
N VAL A 207 -1.97 -18.26 -20.08
CA VAL A 207 -0.70 -18.85 -20.51
C VAL A 207 -0.35 -20.07 -19.66
N ASN A 208 -0.50 -19.98 -18.33
CA ASN A 208 -0.15 -21.06 -17.42
C ASN A 208 -1.34 -21.96 -17.05
N PRO A 209 -1.10 -23.23 -16.67
CA PRO A 209 -2.12 -24.06 -16.06
C PRO A 209 -2.59 -23.48 -14.72
N LYS A 210 -3.66 -24.08 -14.15
CA LYS A 210 -4.18 -23.68 -12.84
C LYS A 210 -3.08 -23.63 -11.78
N GLY A 211 -2.96 -22.49 -11.11
CA GLY A 211 -1.98 -22.23 -10.07
C GLY A 211 -2.62 -21.92 -8.73
N TYR A 212 -1.88 -22.14 -7.65
CA TYR A 212 -2.22 -21.59 -6.33
C TYR A 212 -2.08 -20.07 -6.37
N PHE A 213 -2.91 -19.36 -5.59
CA PHE A 213 -2.86 -17.91 -5.53
C PHE A 213 -3.02 -17.42 -4.08
N GLY A 214 -2.34 -16.31 -3.79
CA GLY A 214 -2.47 -15.58 -2.52
C GLY A 214 -3.80 -14.84 -2.43
N VAL A 215 -4.29 -14.70 -1.21
CA VAL A 215 -5.59 -14.10 -0.86
C VAL A 215 -5.45 -12.97 0.16
N ALA A 216 -4.27 -12.79 0.78
CA ALA A 216 -4.03 -11.73 1.74
C ALA A 216 -4.26 -10.34 1.13
N THR A 217 -3.71 -10.08 -0.06
CA THR A 217 -3.92 -8.80 -0.77
C THR A 217 -5.38 -8.59 -1.18
N LEU A 218 -6.09 -9.66 -1.55
CA LEU A 218 -7.54 -9.57 -1.81
C LEU A 218 -8.31 -9.22 -0.54
N ASN A 219 -7.90 -9.77 0.61
CA ASN A 219 -8.50 -9.43 1.91
C ASN A 219 -8.27 -7.95 2.24
N ILE A 220 -7.08 -7.41 1.96
CA ILE A 220 -6.80 -5.96 2.05
C ILE A 220 -7.74 -5.17 1.15
N ALA A 221 -7.86 -5.54 -0.13
CA ALA A 221 -8.70 -4.82 -1.09
C ALA A 221 -10.17 -4.77 -0.65
N TYR A 222 -10.72 -5.88 -0.15
CA TYR A 222 -12.05 -5.90 0.45
C TYR A 222 -12.15 -5.03 1.71
N GLY A 223 -11.08 -5.01 2.53
CA GLY A 223 -10.94 -4.09 3.66
C GLY A 223 -11.02 -2.63 3.22
N CYS A 224 -10.25 -2.22 2.21
CA CYS A 224 -10.29 -0.86 1.65
C CYS A 224 -11.69 -0.51 1.12
N GLY A 225 -12.33 -1.42 0.38
CA GLY A 225 -13.70 -1.23 -0.13
C GLY A 225 -14.73 -1.05 0.99
N ARG A 226 -14.61 -1.82 2.07
CA ARG A 226 -15.40 -1.64 3.30
C ARG A 226 -15.10 -0.31 3.96
N ASN A 227 -13.83 0.05 4.10
CA ASN A 227 -13.38 1.26 4.82
C ASN A 227 -13.76 2.56 4.08
N ALA A 228 -13.97 2.49 2.76
CA ALA A 228 -14.51 3.60 1.98
C ALA A 228 -15.98 3.94 2.31
N GLN A 229 -16.74 3.01 2.87
CA GLN A 229 -18.15 3.20 3.25
C GLN A 229 -18.25 3.81 4.66
N ARG A 230 -17.90 5.10 4.80
CA ARG A 230 -17.98 5.81 6.08
C ARG A 230 -19.41 6.29 6.38
N ASN A 231 -19.81 6.23 7.64
CA ASN A 231 -21.06 6.82 8.10
C ASN A 231 -20.95 8.35 8.22
N ALA A 232 -22.05 9.03 8.60
CA ALA A 232 -22.10 10.48 8.76
C ALA A 232 -21.12 11.04 9.83
N ARG A 233 -20.60 10.19 10.71
CA ARG A 233 -19.60 10.54 11.73
C ARG A 233 -18.16 10.22 11.29
N GLY A 234 -17.97 9.78 10.04
CA GLY A 234 -16.66 9.45 9.48
C GLY A 234 -16.15 8.05 9.82
N PHE A 235 -16.93 7.17 10.45
CA PHE A 235 -16.50 5.81 10.82
C PHE A 235 -16.89 4.79 9.77
N ALA A 236 -15.95 3.92 9.41
CA ALA A 236 -16.18 2.75 8.57
C ALA A 236 -16.75 1.57 9.38
N PRO A 237 -17.46 0.60 8.77
CA PRO A 237 -17.98 -0.58 9.45
C PRO A 237 -16.89 -1.62 9.74
N LYS A 238 -15.80 -1.23 10.41
CA LYS A 238 -14.63 -2.09 10.68
C LYS A 238 -14.89 -3.24 11.66
N ASN A 239 -15.92 -3.11 12.49
CA ASN A 239 -16.44 -4.19 13.33
C ASN A 239 -16.99 -5.37 12.50
N TYR A 240 -17.25 -5.19 11.21
CA TYR A 240 -17.58 -6.28 10.28
C TYR A 240 -16.29 -6.81 9.62
N PRO A 241 -15.76 -7.96 10.06
CA PRO A 241 -14.53 -8.51 9.49
C PRO A 241 -14.73 -8.96 8.04
N ILE A 242 -13.63 -8.99 7.29
CA ILE A 242 -13.57 -9.56 5.93
C ILE A 242 -13.51 -11.08 6.03
N ALA A 243 -14.62 -11.70 6.44
CA ALA A 243 -14.77 -13.14 6.60
C ALA A 243 -16.21 -13.63 6.40
N GLY A 244 -16.35 -14.93 6.13
CA GLY A 244 -17.62 -15.61 5.99
C GLY A 244 -18.38 -15.23 4.71
N ARG A 245 -19.69 -15.53 4.72
CA ARG A 245 -20.58 -15.51 3.55
C ARG A 245 -20.60 -14.18 2.78
N ASN A 246 -20.42 -13.06 3.48
CA ASN A 246 -20.53 -11.71 2.93
C ASN A 246 -19.34 -11.34 2.03
N TRP A 247 -18.23 -12.07 2.14
CA TRP A 247 -16.99 -11.80 1.41
C TRP A 247 -16.58 -13.02 0.57
N PRO A 248 -17.38 -13.40 -0.44
CA PRO A 248 -17.07 -14.54 -1.29
C PRO A 248 -15.90 -14.21 -2.23
N ILE A 249 -14.97 -15.15 -2.35
CA ILE A 249 -13.89 -15.07 -3.33
C ILE A 249 -14.42 -15.63 -4.66
N ARG A 250 -14.20 -14.87 -5.74
CA ARG A 250 -14.65 -15.23 -7.09
C ARG A 250 -13.51 -15.12 -8.07
N ARG A 251 -13.05 -16.27 -8.57
CA ARG A 251 -12.17 -16.40 -9.73
C ARG A 251 -12.70 -17.47 -10.67
N ALA A 252 -12.20 -17.50 -11.89
CA ALA A 252 -12.57 -18.52 -12.87
C ALA A 252 -12.05 -19.91 -12.43
N ARG A 253 -12.93 -20.91 -12.55
CA ARG A 253 -12.64 -22.34 -12.37
C ARG A 253 -11.84 -22.71 -11.11
N MET A 254 -12.23 -22.13 -9.97
CA MET A 254 -11.59 -22.44 -8.68
C MET A 254 -11.75 -23.93 -8.31
N SER A 255 -10.67 -24.55 -7.80
CA SER A 255 -10.68 -25.90 -7.23
C SER A 255 -9.93 -25.91 -5.91
N GLN A 256 -10.51 -26.53 -4.88
CA GLN A 256 -9.83 -26.71 -3.59
C GLN A 256 -9.10 -28.04 -3.58
N GLU A 257 -7.81 -27.99 -3.28
CA GLU A 257 -6.92 -29.15 -3.34
C GLU A 257 -6.88 -29.90 -2.00
N THR A 258 -7.05 -29.17 -0.88
CA THR A 258 -7.00 -29.74 0.48
C THR A 258 -8.29 -29.45 1.24
N ASN A 259 -8.93 -30.47 1.81
CA ASN A 259 -10.09 -30.33 2.69
C ASN A 259 -9.71 -30.66 4.14
N PRO A 260 -9.30 -29.67 4.95
CA PRO A 260 -8.82 -29.93 6.31
C PRO A 260 -9.96 -30.44 7.21
N SER A 261 -9.67 -31.50 7.94
CA SER A 261 -10.48 -32.08 9.00
C SER A 261 -10.70 -31.07 10.14
N ARG A 262 -11.62 -31.39 11.05
CA ARG A 262 -11.89 -30.54 12.22
C ARG A 262 -10.65 -30.37 13.12
N GLN A 263 -9.83 -31.42 13.25
CA GLN A 263 -8.60 -31.37 14.03
C GLN A 263 -7.57 -30.44 13.38
N GLU A 264 -7.38 -30.55 12.06
CA GLU A 264 -6.49 -29.68 11.28
C GLU A 264 -6.95 -28.22 11.31
N ARG A 265 -8.26 -27.95 11.21
CA ARG A 265 -8.81 -26.59 11.37
C ARG A 265 -8.52 -26.01 12.75
N ASN A 266 -8.58 -26.84 13.80
CA ASN A 266 -8.21 -26.41 15.15
C ASN A 266 -6.69 -26.14 15.26
N ALA A 267 -5.85 -26.94 14.62
CA ALA A 267 -4.41 -26.72 14.56
C ALA A 267 -4.08 -25.38 13.86
N LEU A 268 -4.67 -25.12 12.69
CA LEU A 268 -4.55 -23.84 11.98
C LEU A 268 -4.97 -22.65 12.84
N ALA A 269 -6.12 -22.75 13.54
CA ALA A 269 -6.60 -21.69 14.42
C ALA A 269 -5.69 -21.45 15.64
N LYS A 270 -5.06 -22.48 16.19
CA LYS A 270 -4.05 -22.36 17.25
C LYS A 270 -2.79 -21.67 16.76
N ALA A 271 -2.34 -22.02 15.54
CA ALA A 271 -1.21 -21.39 14.85
C ALA A 271 -1.54 -19.99 14.28
N LYS A 272 -2.76 -19.49 14.49
CA LYS A 272 -3.24 -18.18 14.02
C LYS A 272 -3.22 -18.00 12.49
N ILE A 273 -3.45 -19.10 11.78
CA ILE A 273 -3.61 -19.11 10.33
C ILE A 273 -5.09 -19.00 9.99
N ASN A 274 -5.44 -18.11 9.06
CA ASN A 274 -6.81 -17.94 8.56
C ASN A 274 -6.98 -18.74 7.25
N PRO A 275 -7.68 -19.89 7.30
CA PRO A 275 -7.87 -20.68 6.09
C PRO A 275 -8.95 -20.10 5.20
N VAL A 276 -8.71 -20.17 3.90
CA VAL A 276 -9.68 -19.88 2.84
C VAL A 276 -10.16 -21.18 2.24
N LEU A 277 -11.43 -21.50 2.45
CA LEU A 277 -12.00 -22.80 2.09
C LEU A 277 -13.40 -22.61 1.49
N TRP A 278 -13.86 -23.64 0.81
CA TRP A 278 -15.26 -23.83 0.47
C TRP A 278 -16.06 -24.10 1.74
N ASP A 279 -17.16 -23.38 1.89
CA ASP A 279 -18.13 -23.63 2.95
C ASP A 279 -19.57 -23.56 2.41
N GLN A 280 -20.48 -24.26 3.06
CA GLN A 280 -21.88 -24.36 2.66
C GLN A 280 -22.76 -23.52 3.58
N PHE A 281 -23.33 -22.45 3.02
CA PHE A 281 -24.26 -21.57 3.72
C PHE A 281 -25.71 -21.88 3.32
N SER A 282 -26.66 -21.29 4.05
CA SER A 282 -28.10 -21.41 3.75
C SER A 282 -28.48 -20.99 2.33
N GLY A 283 -27.69 -20.12 1.68
CA GLY A 283 -27.89 -19.67 0.31
C GLY A 283 -26.92 -20.26 -0.71
N GLY A 284 -26.37 -21.45 -0.44
CA GLY A 284 -25.43 -22.14 -1.33
C GLY A 284 -23.98 -22.06 -0.89
N GLY A 285 -23.13 -22.85 -1.54
CA GLY A 285 -21.71 -22.95 -1.22
C GLY A 285 -20.87 -21.84 -1.84
N ARG A 286 -19.82 -21.42 -1.13
CA ARG A 286 -18.93 -20.31 -1.50
C ARG A 286 -17.52 -20.54 -0.97
N TYR A 287 -16.51 -20.06 -1.70
CA TYR A 287 -15.15 -19.89 -1.17
C TYR A 287 -15.09 -18.62 -0.33
N VAL A 288 -14.63 -18.73 0.91
CA VAL A 288 -14.61 -17.61 1.87
C VAL A 288 -13.37 -17.69 2.76
N PHE A 289 -12.99 -16.55 3.33
CA PHE A 289 -12.15 -16.54 4.54
C PHE A 289 -12.98 -17.13 5.68
N THR A 290 -12.60 -18.30 6.18
CA THR A 290 -13.39 -19.02 7.20
C THR A 290 -13.11 -18.52 8.62
N ASP A 291 -12.08 -17.70 8.79
CA ASP A 291 -11.64 -17.17 10.07
C ASP A 291 -11.09 -15.74 9.94
N SER A 292 -10.93 -15.05 11.08
CA SER A 292 -10.51 -13.65 11.17
C SER A 292 -9.63 -13.39 12.41
N LEU A 293 -8.57 -14.18 12.54
CA LEU A 293 -7.56 -14.13 13.59
C LEU A 293 -6.32 -13.32 13.21
N THR A 294 -5.76 -12.62 14.19
CA THR A 294 -4.41 -12.07 14.14
C THR A 294 -3.40 -13.09 14.65
N SER A 295 -2.10 -12.86 14.42
CA SER A 295 -0.99 -13.65 14.98
C SER A 295 -0.82 -13.55 16.50
N ALA A 296 -1.60 -12.73 17.22
CA ALA A 296 -1.52 -12.63 18.68
C ALA A 296 -1.86 -13.96 19.39
N LEU A 297 -0.89 -14.50 20.14
CA LEU A 297 -0.98 -15.76 20.90
C LEU A 297 -1.75 -15.62 22.22
N VAL A 298 -2.99 -15.13 22.13
CA VAL A 298 -3.89 -14.95 23.27
C VAL A 298 -5.14 -15.82 23.15
N VAL A 299 -5.69 -16.23 24.29
CA VAL A 299 -6.88 -17.10 24.38
C VAL A 299 -8.16 -16.28 24.54
N SER A 300 -8.24 -15.43 25.57
CA SER A 300 -9.44 -14.66 25.94
C SER A 300 -9.44 -13.20 25.48
N SER A 301 -8.28 -12.64 25.12
CA SER A 301 -8.17 -11.24 24.72
C SER A 301 -8.75 -10.97 23.34
N LEU A 302 -9.35 -9.79 23.17
CA LEU A 302 -9.85 -9.27 21.89
C LEU A 302 -8.74 -9.00 20.87
N LYS A 303 -7.48 -8.85 21.32
CA LYS A 303 -6.31 -8.66 20.44
C LYS A 303 -6.14 -9.76 19.38
N LYS A 304 -6.74 -10.94 19.59
CA LYS A 304 -6.72 -12.04 18.61
C LYS A 304 -7.57 -11.78 17.37
N LEU A 305 -8.46 -10.77 17.36
CA LEU A 305 -9.46 -10.58 16.30
C LEU A 305 -9.03 -9.47 15.34
N ILE A 306 -9.10 -9.73 14.03
CA ILE A 306 -8.71 -8.76 12.99
C ILE A 306 -9.56 -7.48 13.06
N ALA A 307 -10.87 -7.59 13.24
CA ALA A 307 -11.75 -6.43 13.34
C ALA A 307 -11.34 -5.48 14.50
N VAL A 308 -10.88 -6.05 15.61
CA VAL A 308 -10.40 -5.27 16.76
C VAL A 308 -9.08 -4.57 16.43
N ALA A 309 -8.15 -5.24 15.75
CA ALA A 309 -6.91 -4.63 15.28
C ALA A 309 -7.16 -3.49 14.27
N ASP A 310 -8.10 -3.69 13.33
CA ASP A 310 -8.53 -2.68 12.35
C ASP A 310 -9.07 -1.41 13.03
N MET A 311 -9.92 -1.57 14.06
CA MET A 311 -10.49 -0.46 14.82
C MET A 311 -9.44 0.20 15.72
N SER A 312 -8.61 -0.59 16.40
CA SER A 312 -7.61 -0.06 17.34
C SER A 312 -6.53 0.74 16.64
N ALA A 313 -6.02 0.26 15.51
CA ALA A 313 -5.00 0.99 14.75
C ALA A 313 -5.51 2.35 14.28
N GLU A 314 -6.75 2.45 13.79
CA GLU A 314 -7.32 3.75 13.36
C GLU A 314 -7.55 4.71 14.53
N ILE A 315 -8.02 4.21 15.68
CA ILE A 315 -8.15 5.07 16.87
C ILE A 315 -6.79 5.60 17.31
N ASP A 316 -5.78 4.72 17.43
CA ASP A 316 -4.44 5.10 17.88
C ASP A 316 -3.79 6.13 16.94
N ASP A 317 -3.99 5.98 15.63
CA ASP A 317 -3.51 6.93 14.63
C ASP A 317 -4.23 8.28 14.70
N ASN A 318 -5.55 8.27 14.85
CA ASN A 318 -6.34 9.50 14.99
C ASN A 318 -5.92 10.28 16.24
N VAL A 319 -5.73 9.59 17.37
CA VAL A 319 -5.26 10.20 18.62
C VAL A 319 -3.84 10.75 18.47
N THR A 320 -2.93 9.99 17.88
CA THR A 320 -1.53 10.43 17.71
C THR A 320 -1.41 11.59 16.74
N ARG A 321 -2.19 11.57 15.65
CA ARG A 321 -2.24 12.66 14.65
C ARG A 321 -2.80 13.94 15.28
N TYR A 322 -3.92 13.87 15.96
CA TYR A 322 -4.48 15.04 16.64
C TYR A 322 -3.58 15.52 17.78
N GLY A 323 -2.87 14.61 18.44
CA GLY A 323 -1.82 14.95 19.39
C GLY A 323 -0.77 15.90 18.81
N LYS A 324 -0.40 15.75 17.53
CA LYS A 324 0.51 16.66 16.83
C LYS A 324 -0.12 18.04 16.58
N ASP A 325 -1.42 18.09 16.26
CA ASP A 325 -2.14 19.34 16.01
C ASP A 325 -2.21 20.26 17.24
N VAL A 326 -2.16 19.67 18.44
CA VAL A 326 -2.18 20.43 19.70
C VAL A 326 -0.79 20.72 20.29
N LEU A 327 0.29 20.26 19.66
CA LEU A 327 1.65 20.61 20.06
C LEU A 327 1.87 22.13 19.91
N GLN A 328 2.74 22.68 20.77
CA GLN A 328 3.09 24.11 20.82
C GLN A 328 1.95 25.06 21.22
N LEU A 329 0.76 24.54 21.53
CA LEU A 329 -0.30 25.35 22.14
C LEU A 329 -0.05 25.53 23.65
N PRO A 330 -0.58 26.60 24.26
CA PRO A 330 -0.62 26.72 25.71
C PRO A 330 -1.26 25.48 26.37
N MET A 331 -0.68 25.01 27.46
CA MET A 331 -1.05 23.74 28.13
C MET A 331 -2.57 23.58 28.33
N ASP A 332 -3.24 24.59 28.87
CA ASP A 332 -4.69 24.54 29.13
C ASP A 332 -5.53 24.44 27.85
N ILE A 333 -5.08 25.09 26.77
CA ILE A 333 -5.73 25.02 25.45
C ILE A 333 -5.55 23.63 24.85
N ALA A 334 -4.32 23.09 24.90
CA ALA A 334 -4.02 21.75 24.41
C ALA A 334 -4.84 20.68 25.15
N LEU A 335 -4.89 20.74 26.48
CA LEU A 335 -5.70 19.83 27.30
C LEU A 335 -7.19 19.90 26.96
N SER A 336 -7.73 21.11 26.81
CA SER A 336 -9.15 21.29 26.49
C SER A 336 -9.50 20.74 25.11
N ARG A 337 -8.65 21.02 24.10
CA ARG A 337 -8.82 20.51 22.74
C ARG A 337 -8.72 18.99 22.69
N LEU A 338 -7.72 18.41 23.35
CA LEU A 338 -7.54 16.96 23.37
C LEU A 338 -8.71 16.25 24.05
N ARG A 339 -9.25 16.79 25.15
CA ARG A 339 -10.44 16.24 25.81
C ARG A 339 -11.68 16.28 24.91
N ASN A 340 -11.92 17.40 24.23
CA ASN A 340 -13.06 17.51 23.31
C ASN A 340 -12.92 16.52 22.16
N PHE A 341 -11.73 16.44 21.55
CA PHE A 341 -11.45 15.51 20.46
C PHE A 341 -11.64 14.04 20.88
N LEU A 342 -11.07 13.61 22.01
CA LEU A 342 -11.25 12.23 22.48
C LEU A 342 -12.72 11.91 22.78
N THR A 343 -13.45 12.87 23.35
CA THR A 343 -14.89 12.70 23.61
C THR A 343 -15.66 12.48 22.31
N GLU A 344 -15.48 13.37 21.32
CA GLU A 344 -16.14 13.25 20.01
C GLU A 344 -15.76 11.96 19.28
N LEU A 345 -14.48 11.60 19.32
CA LEU A 345 -13.97 10.38 18.69
C LEU A 345 -14.60 9.13 19.31
N PHE A 346 -14.61 9.02 20.64
CA PHE A 346 -15.11 7.81 21.30
C PHE A 346 -16.64 7.72 21.31
N GLU A 347 -17.36 8.85 21.42
CA GLU A 347 -18.82 8.87 21.20
C GLU A 347 -19.18 8.52 19.76
N GLY A 348 -18.36 8.94 18.79
CA GLY A 348 -18.46 8.56 17.39
C GLY A 348 -18.28 7.05 17.19
N ALA A 349 -17.25 6.47 17.79
CA ALA A 349 -16.94 5.05 17.73
C ALA A 349 -18.04 4.18 18.38
N GLU A 350 -18.53 4.58 19.56
CA GLU A 350 -19.62 3.90 20.28
C GLU A 350 -20.93 3.94 19.47
N ALA A 351 -21.32 5.10 18.95
CA ALA A 351 -22.52 5.21 18.12
C ALA A 351 -22.41 4.45 16.78
N SER A 352 -21.18 4.18 16.33
CA SER A 352 -20.89 3.38 15.13
C SER A 352 -20.84 1.87 15.42
N GLY A 353 -21.02 1.46 16.68
CA GLY A 353 -20.98 0.07 17.11
C GLY A 353 -19.57 -0.52 17.20
N TRP A 354 -18.53 0.31 17.21
CA TRP A 354 -17.15 -0.15 17.41
C TRP A 354 -16.88 -0.49 18.87
N LEU A 355 -17.51 0.26 19.78
CA LEU A 355 -17.33 0.12 21.23
C LEU A 355 -18.63 -0.38 21.86
N ILE A 356 -18.49 -1.24 22.86
CA ILE A 356 -19.60 -1.82 23.62
C ILE A 356 -19.35 -1.65 25.12
N PRO A 357 -20.41 -1.62 25.96
CA PRO A 357 -20.27 -1.60 27.41
C PRO A 357 -19.30 -2.67 27.95
N SER A 358 -18.44 -2.27 28.87
CA SER A 358 -17.47 -3.16 29.51
C SER A 358 -17.98 -3.67 30.87
N ASN A 359 -17.71 -4.94 31.17
CA ASN A 359 -17.95 -5.52 32.50
C ASN A 359 -16.76 -5.36 33.46
N GLU A 360 -15.65 -4.79 32.98
CA GLU A 360 -14.47 -4.57 33.82
C GLU A 360 -14.74 -3.47 34.87
N PRO A 361 -14.41 -3.68 36.16
CA PRO A 361 -14.70 -2.71 37.22
C PRO A 361 -14.14 -1.31 36.95
N GLU A 362 -12.94 -1.24 36.35
CA GLU A 362 -12.22 0.01 36.04
C GLU A 362 -12.92 0.87 34.98
N MET A 363 -13.81 0.25 34.20
CA MET A 363 -14.57 0.88 33.13
C MET A 363 -15.97 1.32 33.57
N GLU A 364 -16.41 0.94 34.78
CA GLU A 364 -17.71 1.34 35.36
C GLU A 364 -18.91 1.13 34.43
N GLY A 365 -18.91 0.06 33.62
CA GLY A 365 -19.98 -0.20 32.65
C GLY A 365 -19.88 0.57 31.33
N ARG A 366 -18.89 1.47 31.16
CA ARG A 366 -18.71 2.29 29.95
C ARG A 366 -17.98 1.53 28.84
N GLY A 367 -18.22 1.92 27.59
CA GLY A 367 -17.46 1.42 26.44
C GLY A 367 -16.07 2.04 26.31
N TRP A 368 -15.87 3.23 26.89
CA TRP A 368 -14.61 3.97 26.85
C TRP A 368 -14.39 4.80 28.11
N ARG A 369 -13.11 5.10 28.36
CA ARG A 369 -12.64 6.02 29.40
C ARG A 369 -11.32 6.63 28.95
N PHE A 370 -11.04 7.87 29.34
CA PHE A 370 -9.70 8.45 29.19
C PHE A 370 -9.32 9.31 30.39
N ASP A 371 -8.01 9.50 30.57
CA ASP A 371 -7.39 10.43 31.50
C ASP A 371 -6.38 11.29 30.71
N ILE A 372 -6.52 12.61 30.82
CA ILE A 372 -5.62 13.58 30.20
C ILE A 372 -5.24 14.62 31.25
N ARG A 373 -3.95 14.74 31.52
CA ARG A 373 -3.39 15.67 32.50
C ARG A 373 -1.95 16.06 32.17
N PRO A 374 -1.44 17.19 32.68
CA PRO A 374 -0.02 17.48 32.64
C PRO A 374 0.80 16.35 33.26
N ASN A 375 1.96 16.05 32.67
CA ASN A 375 2.85 15.03 33.20
C ASN A 375 3.34 15.42 34.60
N ALA A 376 3.28 14.48 35.55
CA ALA A 376 3.62 14.77 36.95
C ALA A 376 5.09 15.17 37.16
N GLN A 377 6.01 14.67 36.34
CA GLN A 377 7.45 14.96 36.44
C GLN A 377 7.85 16.17 35.59
N ARG A 378 7.09 16.48 34.55
CA ARG A 378 7.35 17.53 33.56
C ARG A 378 6.07 18.29 33.18
N PRO A 379 5.48 19.04 34.14
CA PRO A 379 4.13 19.59 33.99
C PRO A 379 4.03 20.80 33.05
N TYR A 380 5.15 21.41 32.67
CA TYR A 380 5.15 22.64 31.87
C TYR A 380 5.26 22.39 30.36
N ASP A 381 5.68 21.19 29.95
CA ASP A 381 6.00 20.86 28.56
C ASP A 381 5.47 19.49 28.10
N ARG A 382 4.82 18.71 28.98
CA ARG A 382 4.29 17.38 28.63
C ARG A 382 2.87 17.13 29.14
N ILE A 383 2.12 16.39 28.35
CA ILE A 383 0.77 15.88 28.67
C ILE A 383 0.83 14.35 28.66
N ASP A 384 0.30 13.74 29.72
CA ASP A 384 0.02 12.30 29.74
C ASP A 384 -1.41 12.09 29.24
N CYS A 385 -1.55 11.29 28.19
CA CYS A 385 -2.84 10.87 27.63
C CYS A 385 -2.94 9.35 27.74
N SER A 386 -3.95 8.86 28.43
CA SER A 386 -4.25 7.43 28.57
C SER A 386 -5.71 7.18 28.29
N TYR A 387 -6.02 6.15 27.52
CA TYR A 387 -7.40 5.76 27.23
C TYR A 387 -7.57 4.25 27.26
N TRP A 388 -8.79 3.84 27.55
CA TRP A 388 -9.22 2.45 27.64
C TRP A 388 -10.49 2.28 26.83
N LEU A 389 -10.52 1.25 25.99
CA LEU A 389 -11.58 1.04 25.01
C LEU A 389 -12.01 -0.42 25.05
N ARG A 390 -13.32 -0.64 25.05
CA ARG A 390 -13.93 -1.96 24.94
C ARG A 390 -14.53 -2.13 23.55
N TYR A 391 -13.74 -2.71 22.65
CA TYR A 391 -14.18 -3.00 21.29
C TYR A 391 -15.24 -4.11 21.21
N ASP A 392 -16.08 -4.03 20.19
CA ASP A 392 -16.95 -5.14 19.79
C ASP A 392 -16.11 -6.33 19.29
N GLY A 393 -16.63 -7.53 19.52
CA GLY A 393 -15.98 -8.78 19.17
C GLY A 393 -16.31 -9.25 17.76
N THR A 394 -16.07 -10.54 17.52
CA THR A 394 -16.48 -11.23 16.29
C THR A 394 -16.95 -12.62 16.64
N VAL A 395 -18.14 -12.98 16.18
CA VAL A 395 -18.66 -14.34 16.35
C VAL A 395 -17.88 -15.30 15.45
N ARG A 396 -17.17 -16.23 16.06
CA ARG A 396 -16.33 -17.23 15.35
C ARG A 396 -16.84 -18.67 15.52
N GLN A 397 -17.65 -18.93 16.53
CA GLN A 397 -18.18 -20.26 16.83
C GLN A 397 -19.60 -20.12 17.37
N ILE A 398 -20.48 -21.02 16.94
CA ILE A 398 -21.86 -21.15 17.41
C ILE A 398 -22.04 -22.60 17.86
N PHE A 399 -22.51 -22.80 19.09
CA PHE A 399 -22.85 -24.11 19.63
C PHE A 399 -24.36 -24.27 19.62
N VAL A 400 -24.86 -25.31 18.94
CA VAL A 400 -26.30 -25.59 18.82
C VAL A 400 -26.60 -26.90 19.53
N THR A 401 -27.55 -26.86 20.46
CA THR A 401 -28.05 -28.04 21.18
C THR A 401 -29.53 -28.20 20.87
N GLN A 402 -29.92 -29.38 20.38
CA GLN A 402 -31.32 -29.75 20.18
C GLN A 402 -31.72 -30.79 21.23
N THR A 403 -32.83 -30.55 21.94
CA THR A 403 -33.41 -31.50 22.89
C THR A 403 -34.73 -32.01 22.34
N LEU A 404 -34.86 -33.33 22.23
CA LEU A 404 -36.13 -34.00 21.89
C LEU A 404 -36.69 -34.63 23.17
N SER A 405 -37.72 -34.03 23.75
CA SER A 405 -38.49 -34.62 24.84
C SER A 405 -39.55 -35.57 24.29
N ARG A 406 -39.87 -36.62 25.06
CA ARG A 406 -40.93 -37.59 24.74
C ARG A 406 -42.32 -36.99 24.80
#